data_AF-A0A958G381-F1
#
_entry.id   AF-A0A958G381-F1
#
_cell.length_a   1.000
_cell.length_b   1.000
_cell.length_c   1.000
_cell.angle_alpha   90.00
_cell.angle_beta   90.00
_cell.angle_gamma   90.00
#
_symmetry.space_group_name_H-M   'P 1'
#
loop_
_entity.id
_entity.type
_entity.pdbx_description
1 polymer ?
#
loop_
_entity_poly.entity_id
_entity_poly.type
_entity_poly.pdbx_seq_one_letter_code
_entity_poly.pdbx_strand_id
1 'polypeptide(L)' 'MATILVVSEVQDGKMKSVSTEVFTAAVKMAGETGNSVTALFVGNGLDGLADSAGKFGVADVV' A
#
# COMPACT_ATOMS: atom_id res chain seq x y z
N MET A 1 -1.50 2.01 -18.32
CA MET A 1 -2.14 2.29 -17.02
C MET A 1 -1.03 2.79 -16.11
N ALA A 2 -1.19 3.96 -15.50
CA ALA A 2 -0.21 4.45 -14.54
C ALA A 2 -0.59 3.91 -13.16
N THR A 3 0.39 3.58 -12.33
CA THR A 3 0.16 3.02 -11.00
C THR A 3 0.77 3.96 -9.99
N ILE A 4 0.02 4.32 -8.94
CA ILE A 4 0.58 5.02 -7.80
C ILE A 4 1.31 4.00 -6.94
N LEU A 5 2.64 4.10 -6.88
CA LEU A 5 3.48 3.26 -6.03
C LEU A 5 3.63 3.91 -4.65
N VAL A 6 3.25 3.19 -3.59
CA VAL A 6 3.46 3.63 -2.20
C VAL A 6 4.57 2.81 -1.57
N VAL A 7 5.69 3.46 -1.25
CA VAL A 7 6.76 2.85 -0.45
C VAL A 7 6.31 2.82 1.00
N SER A 8 6.13 1.61 1.53
CA SER A 8 5.48 1.40 2.82
C SER A 8 6.49 1.19 3.93
N GLU A 9 6.31 1.90 5.03
CA GLU A 9 7.11 1.73 6.24
C GLU A 9 6.61 0.53 7.06
N VAL A 10 7.56 -0.33 7.45
CA VAL A 10 7.36 -1.52 8.27
C VAL A 10 8.34 -1.50 9.43
N GLN A 11 7.85 -1.87 10.61
CA GLN A 11 8.66 -2.07 11.82
C GLN A 11 8.17 -3.33 12.52
N ASP A 12 9.09 -4.22 12.89
CA ASP A 12 8.77 -5.49 13.57
C ASP A 12 7.68 -6.32 12.85
N GLY A 13 7.76 -6.39 11.51
CA GLY A 13 6.80 -7.12 10.67
C GLY A 13 5.41 -6.48 10.59
N LYS A 14 5.24 -5.25 11.09
CA LYS A 14 3.96 -4.53 11.09
C LYS A 14 4.05 -3.23 10.31
N MET A 15 3.00 -2.94 9.53
CA MET A 15 2.86 -1.63 8.90
C MET A 15 2.71 -0.52 9.93
N LYS A 16 3.42 0.58 9.70
CA LYS A 16 3.22 1.82 10.45
C LYS A 16 1.94 2.53 9.97
N SER A 17 1.32 3.30 10.85
CA SER A 17 0.06 4.02 10.55
C SER A 17 0.20 4.97 9.38
N VAL A 18 1.38 5.61 9.23
CA VAL A 18 1.67 6.49 8.09
C VAL A 18 1.44 5.80 6.74
N SER A 19 1.82 4.53 6.59
CA SER A 19 1.60 3.76 5.36
C SER A 19 0.10 3.63 5.05
N THR A 20 -0.74 3.41 6.07
CA THR A 20 -2.20 3.28 5.89
C THR A 20 -2.89 4.60 5.54
N GLU A 21 -2.40 5.72 6.09
CA GLU A 21 -2.87 7.06 5.74
C GLU A 21 -2.52 7.38 4.27
N VAL A 22 -1.29 7.04 3.86
CA VAL A 22 -0.83 7.24 2.48
C VAL A 22 -1.59 6.34 1.50
N PHE A 23 -1.91 5.09 1.84
CA PHE A 23 -2.76 4.24 1.00
C PHE A 23 -4.12 4.89 0.75
N THR A 24 -4.75 5.42 1.78
CA THR A 24 -6.07 6.07 1.67
C THR A 24 -6.02 7.28 0.74
N ALA A 25 -4.98 8.12 0.87
CA ALA A 25 -4.76 9.26 -0.01
C ALA A 25 -4.49 8.82 -1.47
N ALA A 26 -3.63 7.81 -1.66
CA ALA A 26 -3.30 7.26 -2.96
C ALA A 26 -4.51 6.65 -3.66
N VAL A 27 -5.35 5.89 -2.94
CA VAL A 27 -6.57 5.29 -3.49
C VAL A 27 -7.56 6.35 -3.95
N LYS A 28 -7.72 7.43 -3.17
CA LYS A 28 -8.55 8.56 -3.59
C LYS A 28 -8.04 9.16 -4.90
N MET A 29 -6.74 9.46 -4.99
CA MET A 29 -6.12 10.02 -6.21
C MET A 29 -6.20 9.06 -7.40
N ALA A 30 -6.03 7.76 -7.16
CA ALA A 30 -6.14 6.72 -8.17
C ALA A 30 -7.57 6.64 -8.73
N GLY A 31 -8.58 6.74 -7.85
CA GLY A 31 -9.99 6.77 -8.23
C GLY A 31 -10.37 7.97 -9.11
N GLU A 32 -9.76 9.13 -8.91
CA GLU A 32 -9.97 10.33 -9.73
C GLU A 32 -9.38 10.20 -11.15
N THR A 33 -8.42 9.29 -11.34
CA THR A 33 -7.65 9.16 -12.59
C THR A 33 -7.82 7.82 -13.29
N GLY A 34 -8.66 6.93 -12.76
CA GLY A 34 -8.87 5.58 -13.28
C GLY A 34 -7.63 4.68 -13.16
N ASN A 35 -6.72 5.01 -12.25
CA ASN A 35 -5.48 4.28 -11.98
C ASN A 35 -5.66 3.36 -10.75
N SER A 36 -4.61 2.61 -10.42
CA SER A 36 -4.56 1.74 -9.23
C SER A 36 -3.38 2.08 -8.31
N VAL A 37 -3.39 1.51 -7.11
CA VAL A 37 -2.33 1.66 -6.11
C VAL A 37 -1.60 0.33 -5.92
N THR A 38 -0.27 0.38 -5.92
CA THR A 38 0.61 -0.73 -5.53
C THR A 38 1.38 -0.35 -4.28
N ALA A 39 1.43 -1.23 -3.28
CA ALA A 39 2.27 -1.05 -2.11
C ALA A 39 3.60 -1.80 -2.29
N LEU A 40 4.72 -1.14 -2.00
CA LEU A 40 6.04 -1.76 -1.92
C LEU A 40 6.40 -1.96 -0.44
N PHE A 41 6.73 -3.18 -0.05
CA PHE A 41 7.30 -3.51 1.25
C PHE A 41 8.73 -4.01 1.11
N VAL A 42 9.63 -3.53 1.98
CA VAL A 42 11.04 -3.95 1.95
C VAL A 42 11.44 -4.41 3.35
N GLY A 43 11.87 -5.66 3.46
CA GLY A 43 12.28 -6.26 4.73
C GLY A 43 12.07 -7.77 4.78
N ASN A 44 12.28 -8.33 5.97
CA ASN A 44 12.06 -9.74 6.27
C ASN A 44 10.80 -9.91 7.14
N GLY A 45 10.17 -11.09 7.08
CA GLY A 45 9.00 -11.41 7.91
C GLY A 45 7.76 -10.56 7.56
N LEU A 46 7.51 -10.38 6.27
CA LEU A 46 6.42 -9.53 5.74
C LEU A 46 5.14 -10.32 5.41
N ASP A 47 5.06 -11.57 5.85
CA ASP A 47 3.95 -12.46 5.57
C ASP A 47 2.62 -11.86 6.07
N GLY A 48 1.60 -11.86 5.20
CA GLY A 48 0.27 -11.33 5.52
C GLY A 48 0.13 -9.80 5.49
N LEU A 49 1.19 -9.05 5.14
CA LEU A 49 1.06 -7.61 4.91
C LEU A 49 0.24 -7.29 3.67
N ALA A 50 0.23 -8.17 2.66
CA ALA A 50 -0.58 -7.98 1.46
C ALA A 50 -2.09 -7.97 1.77
N ASP A 51 -2.56 -8.93 2.56
CA ASP A 51 -3.96 -8.99 3.02
C ASP A 51 -4.34 -7.76 3.84
N SER A 52 -3.38 -7.23 4.61
CA SER A 52 -3.58 -6.03 5.41
C SER A 52 -3.64 -4.77 4.55
N ALA A 53 -2.81 -4.66 3.51
CA ALA A 53 -2.81 -3.55 2.56
C ALA A 53 -4.09 -3.51 1.72
N GLY A 54 -4.58 -4.68 1.29
CA GLY A 54 -5.83 -4.79 0.51
C GLY A 54 -7.05 -4.20 1.21
N LYS A 55 -7.08 -4.21 2.55
CA LYS A 55 -8.16 -3.58 3.35
C LYS A 55 -8.24 -2.06 3.17
N PHE A 56 -7.17 -1.43 2.68
CA PHE A 56 -7.11 0.00 2.41
C PHE A 56 -7.29 0.33 0.92
N GLY A 57 -7.67 -0.64 0.08
CA GLY A 57 -7.90 -0.43 -1.36
C GLY A 57 -6.65 -0.52 -2.23
N VAL A 58 -5.53 -1.02 -1.68
CA VAL A 58 -4.33 -1.35 -2.45
C VAL A 58 -4.67 -2.54 -3.37
N ALA A 59 -4.36 -2.39 -4.66
CA ALA A 59 -4.71 -3.37 -5.68
C ALA A 59 -3.63 -4.45 -5.87
N ASP A 60 -2.37 -4.11 -5.60
CA ASP A 60 -1.23 -4.99 -5.79
C ASP A 60 -0.13 -4.71 -4.76
N VAL A 61 0.72 -5.71 -4.50
CA VAL A 61 1.77 -5.64 -3.48
C VAL A 61 3.07 -6.23 -4.00
N VAL A 62 4.17 -5.50 -3.81
CA VAL A 62 5.54 -5.85 -4.23
C VAL A 62 6.46 -5.92 -3.03
#